data_AF-A0A060YH02-F1
#
_entry.id   AF-A0A060YH02-F1
#
_cell.length_a   1.000
_cell.length_b   1.000
_cell.length_c   1.000
_cell.angle_alpha   90.00
_cell.angle_beta   90.00
_cell.angle_gamma   90.00
#
_symmetry.space_group_name_H-M   'P 1'
#
loop_
_entity.id
_entity.type
_entity.pdbx_description
1 polymer ?
#
loop_
_entity_poly.entity_id
_entity_poly.type
_entity_poly.pdbx_seq_one_letter_code
_entity_poly.pdbx_strand_id
1 'polypeptide(L)'
;MRNCSAKAEEIYPVDESKACHFKKALGECFGTYLRYFYDPIHEKCKKFHWTGCVGNGNRFIDHQACNATCAGIHDEGTEEEEDEPDTPVALILGVVFGITGAILIIVIVVLAMQSKKNHKSDTKKVKDVKLETQLQEEPIEMA
;
A
#
# COMPACT_ATOMS: atom_id res chain seq x y z
N MET A 1 -4.96 -20.07 38.43
CA MET A 1 -4.97 -18.60 38.20
C MET A 1 -6.38 -18.02 38.02
N ARG A 2 -7.46 -18.67 38.52
CA ARG A 2 -8.84 -18.18 38.33
C ARG A 2 -9.37 -17.29 39.47
N ASN A 3 -8.62 -17.13 40.56
CA ASN A 3 -9.10 -16.51 41.80
C ASN A 3 -8.74 -15.02 41.97
N CYS A 4 -8.19 -14.38 40.93
CA CYS A 4 -7.67 -13.00 41.03
C CYS A 4 -8.44 -11.98 40.17
N SER A 5 -9.54 -12.39 39.52
CA SER A 5 -10.38 -11.50 38.72
C SER A 5 -11.83 -12.02 38.68
N ALA A 6 -12.79 -11.13 38.91
CA ALA A 6 -14.22 -11.45 38.77
C ALA A 6 -14.61 -11.82 37.32
N LYS A 7 -13.78 -11.43 36.33
CA LYS A 7 -14.00 -11.69 34.90
C LYS A 7 -13.11 -12.81 34.36
N ALA A 8 -12.51 -13.62 35.22
CA ALA A 8 -11.57 -14.65 34.80
C ALA A 8 -12.19 -15.61 33.77
N GLU A 9 -13.46 -15.99 33.94
CA GLU A 9 -14.15 -16.91 33.05
C GLU A 9 -14.55 -16.29 31.70
N GLU A 10 -14.73 -14.97 31.64
CA GLU A 10 -14.98 -14.24 30.39
C GLU A 10 -13.72 -14.12 29.54
N ILE A 11 -12.55 -14.03 30.18
CA ILE A 11 -11.27 -13.74 29.51
C ILE A 11 -10.46 -15.02 29.27
N TYR A 12 -10.60 -16.01 30.15
CA TYR A 12 -9.97 -17.34 30.09
C TYR A 12 -11.02 -18.42 30.41
N PRO A 13 -11.90 -18.75 29.46
CA PRO A 13 -12.98 -19.69 29.67
C PRO A 13 -12.44 -21.07 30.07
N VAL A 14 -13.24 -21.79 30.86
CA VAL A 14 -12.90 -23.16 31.29
C VAL A 14 -12.80 -24.10 30.10
N ASP A 15 -13.72 -23.91 29.15
CA ASP A 15 -13.68 -24.51 27.84
C ASP A 15 -12.83 -23.61 26.93
N GLU A 16 -11.59 -24.04 26.66
CA GLU A 16 -10.61 -23.26 25.90
C GLU A 16 -11.08 -22.97 24.47
N SER A 17 -11.94 -23.82 23.89
CA SER A 17 -12.47 -23.64 22.53
C SER A 17 -13.27 -22.35 22.40
N LYS A 18 -13.92 -21.89 23.48
CA LYS A 18 -14.65 -20.61 23.50
C LYS A 18 -13.72 -19.42 23.31
N ALA A 19 -12.45 -19.55 23.70
CA ALA A 19 -11.49 -18.47 23.52
C ALA A 19 -11.12 -18.28 22.04
N CYS A 20 -11.30 -19.29 21.18
CA CYS A 20 -10.95 -19.21 19.76
C CYS A 20 -11.72 -18.12 18.99
N HIS A 21 -12.85 -17.66 19.53
CA HIS A 21 -13.65 -16.54 18.99
C HIS A 21 -13.17 -15.15 19.45
N PHE A 22 -12.24 -15.07 20.40
CA PHE A 22 -11.76 -13.78 20.89
C PHE A 22 -10.72 -13.20 19.93
N LYS A 23 -10.66 -11.86 19.79
CA LYS A 23 -9.56 -11.22 19.07
C LYS A 23 -8.21 -11.49 19.77
N LYS A 24 -7.11 -11.43 19.02
CA LYS A 24 -5.75 -11.44 19.59
C LYS A 24 -5.60 -10.29 20.59
N ALA A 25 -5.06 -10.56 21.78
CA ALA A 25 -4.84 -9.52 22.79
C ALA A 25 -3.35 -9.25 22.99
N LEU A 26 -2.88 -8.10 22.51
CA LEU A 26 -1.47 -7.67 22.62
C LEU A 26 -1.05 -7.50 24.09
N GLY A 27 -1.95 -7.05 24.95
CA GLY A 27 -1.66 -6.70 26.35
C GLY A 27 -1.04 -5.31 26.47
N GLU A 28 -0.67 -4.93 27.70
CA GLU A 28 -0.27 -3.55 28.05
C GLU A 28 1.14 -3.48 28.66
N CYS A 29 1.92 -4.56 28.55
CA CYS A 29 3.30 -4.58 29.00
C CYS A 29 4.28 -4.17 27.88
N PHE A 30 5.58 -4.19 28.16
CA PHE A 30 6.63 -3.77 27.23
C PHE A 30 7.47 -4.94 26.67
N GLY A 31 7.05 -6.18 26.92
CA GLY A 31 7.72 -7.36 26.36
C GLY A 31 7.34 -7.61 24.90
N THR A 32 8.03 -8.55 24.26
CA THR A 32 7.69 -9.01 22.91
C THR A 32 7.89 -10.51 22.85
N TYR A 33 6.79 -11.25 22.97
CA TYR A 33 6.77 -12.70 22.99
C TYR A 33 5.96 -13.20 21.80
N LEU A 34 6.61 -13.96 20.92
CA LEU A 34 5.92 -14.62 19.82
C LEU A 34 4.93 -15.66 20.38
N ARG A 35 3.67 -15.54 19.99
CA ARG A 35 2.58 -16.45 20.34
C ARG A 35 1.70 -16.72 19.13
N TYR A 36 0.78 -17.66 19.28
CA TYR A 36 -0.22 -17.97 18.27
C TYR A 36 -1.61 -17.60 18.77
N PHE A 37 -2.46 -17.08 17.89
CA PHE A 37 -3.89 -16.91 18.13
C PHE A 37 -4.65 -17.56 16.98
N TYR A 38 -5.85 -18.04 17.24
CA TYR A 38 -6.74 -18.55 16.21
C TYR A 38 -7.51 -17.40 15.56
N ASP A 39 -7.49 -17.36 14.23
CA ASP A 39 -8.29 -16.46 13.42
C ASP A 39 -9.48 -17.25 12.85
N PRO A 40 -10.70 -17.08 13.40
CA PRO A 40 -11.87 -17.84 12.98
C PRO A 40 -12.45 -17.38 11.64
N ILE A 41 -12.08 -16.20 11.15
CA ILE A 41 -12.49 -15.71 9.81
C ILE A 41 -11.69 -16.46 8.73
N HIS A 42 -10.40 -16.67 9.00
CA HIS A 42 -9.49 -17.34 8.07
C HIS A 42 -9.25 -18.81 8.42
N GLU A 43 -9.96 -19.32 9.42
CA GLU A 43 -9.85 -20.68 9.98
C GLU A 43 -8.40 -21.13 10.21
N LYS A 44 -7.55 -20.25 10.76
CA LYS A 44 -6.12 -20.56 10.90
C LYS A 44 -5.46 -19.94 12.11
N CYS A 45 -4.50 -20.67 12.66
CA CYS A 45 -3.61 -20.17 13.69
C CYS A 45 -2.56 -19.22 13.09
N LYS A 46 -2.61 -17.94 13.49
CA LYS A 46 -1.68 -16.90 13.06
C LYS A 46 -0.72 -16.54 14.21
N LYS A 47 0.48 -16.09 13.86
CA LYS A 47 1.45 -15.57 14.84
C LYS A 47 1.09 -14.14 15.24
N PHE A 48 1.40 -13.76 16.48
CA PHE A 48 1.35 -12.38 16.94
C PHE A 48 2.34 -12.14 18.09
N HIS A 49 2.64 -10.87 18.36
CA HIS A 49 3.46 -10.47 19.51
C HIS A 49 2.57 -10.15 20.71
N TRP A 50 2.76 -10.89 21.80
CA TRP A 50 2.15 -10.60 23.09
C TRP A 50 3.16 -9.88 23.99
N THR A 51 2.68 -8.92 24.77
CA THR A 51 3.54 -8.04 25.58
C THR A 51 4.02 -8.65 26.90
N GLY A 52 3.54 -9.83 27.26
CA GLY A 52 3.99 -10.55 28.47
C GLY A 52 3.09 -10.40 29.68
N CYS A 53 2.04 -9.58 29.62
CA CYS A 53 0.99 -9.52 30.63
C CYS A 53 -0.38 -9.23 30.02
N VAL A 54 -1.44 -9.45 30.80
CA VAL A 54 -2.84 -9.19 30.40
C VAL A 54 -3.22 -9.96 29.11
N GLY A 55 -4.43 -9.75 28.59
CA GLY A 55 -4.96 -10.40 27.41
C GLY A 55 -5.89 -11.55 27.74
N ASN A 56 -6.14 -12.43 26.77
CA ASN A 56 -7.20 -13.44 26.83
C ASN A 56 -6.70 -14.86 26.48
N GLY A 57 -7.64 -15.81 26.50
CA GLY A 57 -7.39 -17.22 26.22
C GLY A 57 -7.05 -17.54 24.77
N ASN A 58 -7.25 -16.63 23.81
CA ASN A 58 -6.83 -16.85 22.42
C ASN A 58 -5.34 -16.59 22.24
N ARG A 59 -4.52 -17.35 22.98
CA ARG A 59 -3.07 -17.18 23.02
C ARG A 59 -2.39 -18.48 23.40
N PHE A 60 -1.77 -19.09 22.41
CA PHE A 60 -1.07 -20.37 22.50
C PHE A 60 0.44 -20.17 22.37
N ILE A 61 1.20 -21.07 23.00
CA ILE A 61 2.67 -21.03 22.94
C ILE A 61 3.16 -21.47 21.56
N ASP A 62 2.51 -22.48 20.98
CA ASP A 62 2.87 -23.03 19.68
C ASP A 62 1.63 -23.22 18.78
N HIS A 63 1.91 -23.44 17.50
CA HIS A 63 0.89 -23.61 16.47
C HIS A 63 0.07 -24.89 16.65
N GLN A 64 0.68 -25.97 17.18
CA GLN A 64 0.02 -27.26 17.32
C GLN A 64 -1.04 -27.20 18.42
N ALA A 65 -0.74 -26.59 19.56
CA ALA A 65 -1.69 -26.35 20.63
C ALA A 65 -2.88 -25.51 20.14
N CYS A 66 -2.61 -24.44 19.40
CA CYS A 66 -3.67 -23.62 18.80
C CYS A 66 -4.59 -24.43 17.88
N ASN A 67 -4.02 -25.20 16.95
CA ASN A 67 -4.80 -26.04 16.05
C ASN A 67 -5.59 -27.13 16.79
N ALA A 68 -4.97 -27.78 17.79
CA ALA A 68 -5.62 -28.82 18.56
C ALA A 68 -6.84 -28.28 19.34
N THR A 69 -6.79 -27.03 19.79
CA THR A 69 -7.88 -26.39 20.52
C THR A 69 -8.96 -25.82 19.61
N CYS A 70 -8.58 -25.24 18.46
CA CYS A 70 -9.48 -24.37 17.70
C CYS A 70 -9.86 -24.86 16.29
N ALA A 71 -9.24 -25.91 15.76
CA ALA A 71 -9.49 -26.33 14.38
C ALA A 71 -10.97 -26.64 14.12
N GLY A 72 -11.50 -26.10 13.02
CA GLY A 72 -12.89 -26.27 12.59
C GLY A 72 -13.87 -25.24 13.16
N ILE A 73 -13.39 -24.25 13.92
CA ILE A 73 -14.19 -23.11 14.37
C ILE A 73 -14.18 -22.03 13.28
N HIS A 74 -15.35 -21.52 12.89
CA HIS A 74 -15.50 -20.46 11.90
C HIS A 74 -16.44 -19.38 12.42
N ASP A 75 -16.11 -18.11 12.18
CA ASP A 75 -16.98 -16.97 12.45
C ASP A 75 -17.39 -16.31 11.15
N GLU A 76 -18.70 -16.13 10.92
CA GLU A 76 -19.25 -15.39 9.77
C GLU A 76 -19.08 -13.86 9.89
N GLY A 77 -18.02 -13.40 10.56
CA GLY A 77 -17.77 -11.99 10.82
C GLY A 77 -17.34 -11.23 9.56
N THR A 78 -18.02 -10.12 9.26
CA THR A 78 -17.53 -9.09 8.35
C THR A 78 -16.19 -8.55 8.85
N GLU A 79 -15.19 -8.52 7.99
CA GLU A 79 -13.86 -7.98 8.28
C GLU A 79 -13.97 -6.52 8.75
N GLU A 80 -13.90 -6.29 10.06
CA GLU A 80 -13.37 -5.03 10.57
C GLU A 80 -11.85 -5.17 10.53
N GLU A 81 -11.25 -4.71 9.44
CA GLU A 81 -9.80 -4.53 9.31
C GLU A 81 -9.33 -3.59 10.44
N GLU A 82 -8.96 -4.14 11.60
CA GLU A 82 -8.21 -3.41 12.61
C GLU A 82 -6.77 -3.27 12.13
N ASP A 83 -6.51 -2.16 11.45
CA ASP A 83 -5.25 -1.41 11.34
C ASP A 83 -3.96 -2.15 11.76
N GLU A 84 -3.24 -2.70 10.79
CA GLU A 84 -1.78 -2.82 10.88
C GLU A 84 -1.17 -2.59 9.47
N PRO A 85 -0.89 -1.33 9.08
CA PRO A 85 -0.16 -1.05 7.85
C PRO A 85 1.34 -1.35 8.06
N ASP A 86 1.72 -2.62 8.11
CA ASP A 86 3.12 -3.03 7.95
C ASP A 86 3.60 -2.86 6.51
N THR A 87 2.67 -2.72 5.56
CA THR A 87 2.98 -2.10 4.27
C THR A 87 2.91 -0.58 4.41
N PRO A 88 3.97 0.15 4.05
CA PRO A 88 3.88 1.59 3.90
C PRO A 88 3.09 1.89 2.62
N VAL A 89 1.77 1.75 2.69
CA VAL A 89 0.84 2.02 1.58
C VAL A 89 1.06 3.44 1.06
N ALA A 90 1.42 4.38 1.95
CA ALA A 90 1.84 5.72 1.60
C ALA A 90 3.08 5.76 0.67
N LEU A 91 4.06 4.87 0.85
CA LEU A 91 5.24 4.77 -0.04
C LEU A 91 4.86 4.18 -1.40
N ILE A 92 4.01 3.14 -1.45
CA ILE A 92 3.57 2.54 -2.70
C ILE A 92 2.78 3.57 -3.53
N LEU A 93 1.82 4.24 -2.90
CA LEU A 93 1.05 5.31 -3.53
C LEU A 93 1.96 6.47 -3.95
N GLY A 94 2.88 6.91 -3.08
CA GLY A 94 3.83 7.98 -3.39
C GLY A 94 4.73 7.67 -4.59
N VAL A 95 5.26 6.45 -4.69
CA VAL A 95 6.08 6.01 -5.83
C VAL A 95 5.25 5.95 -7.11
N VAL A 96 4.02 5.43 -7.05
CA VAL A 96 3.13 5.33 -8.22
C VAL A 96 2.72 6.73 -8.71
N PHE A 97 2.34 7.64 -7.82
CA PHE A 97 2.00 9.02 -8.19
C PHE A 97 3.22 9.80 -8.69
N GLY A 98 4.40 9.56 -8.13
CA GLY A 98 5.66 10.14 -8.61
C GLY A 98 6.02 9.69 -10.03
N ILE A 99 5.94 8.39 -10.30
CA ILE A 99 6.26 7.83 -11.63
C ILE A 99 5.24 8.30 -12.67
N THR A 100 3.94 8.22 -12.36
CA THR A 100 2.90 8.67 -13.29
C THR A 100 2.99 10.17 -13.56
N GLY A 101 3.24 10.99 -12.54
CA GLY A 101 3.50 12.42 -12.67
C GLY A 101 4.72 12.72 -13.55
N ALA A 102 5.84 12.04 -13.32
CA ALA A 102 7.06 12.21 -14.13
C ALA A 102 6.83 11.84 -15.61
N ILE A 103 6.12 10.75 -15.89
CA ILE A 103 5.78 10.34 -17.26
C ILE A 103 4.90 11.40 -17.93
N LEU A 104 3.86 11.88 -17.25
CA LEU A 104 2.99 12.94 -17.78
C LEU A 104 3.77 14.22 -18.06
N ILE A 105 4.66 14.63 -17.15
CA ILE A 105 5.53 15.81 -17.34
C ILE A 105 6.47 15.61 -18.54
N ILE A 106 7.11 14.45 -18.68
CA ILE A 106 7.99 14.14 -19.82
C ILE A 106 7.20 14.19 -21.13
N VAL A 107 6.00 13.61 -21.18
CA VAL A 107 5.12 13.67 -22.36
C VAL A 107 4.77 15.11 -22.72
N ILE A 108 4.37 15.92 -21.74
CA ILE A 108 4.05 17.35 -21.95
C ILE A 108 5.27 18.10 -22.49
N VAL A 109 6.44 17.90 -21.91
CA VAL A 109 7.69 18.54 -22.36
C VAL A 109 8.04 18.10 -23.77
N VAL A 110 7.93 16.81 -24.09
CA VAL A 110 8.17 16.27 -25.43
C VAL A 110 7.20 16.85 -26.45
N LEU A 111 5.90 16.93 -26.13
CA LEU A 111 4.88 17.55 -26.98
C LEU A 111 5.18 19.04 -27.21
N ALA A 112 5.60 19.77 -26.17
CA ALA A 112 6.00 21.17 -26.28
C ALA A 112 7.27 21.34 -27.15
N MET A 113 8.25 20.44 -27.03
CA MET A 113 9.45 20.43 -27.86
C MET A 113 9.16 20.08 -29.33
N GLN A 114 8.22 19.17 -29.59
CA GLN A 114 7.78 18.83 -30.94
C GLN A 114 7.00 19.99 -31.59
N SER A 115 6.13 20.67 -30.84
CA SER A 115 5.42 21.87 -31.31
C SER A 115 6.39 23.00 -31.67
N LYS A 116 7.46 23.19 -30.86
CA LYS A 116 8.51 24.18 -31.16
C LYS A 116 9.39 23.78 -32.35
N LYS A 117 9.59 22.48 -32.59
CA LYS A 117 10.30 21.96 -33.76
C LYS A 117 9.50 22.20 -35.05
N ASN A 118 8.18 22.05 -35.01
CA ASN A 118 7.30 22.36 -36.14
C ASN A 118 7.32 23.86 -36.49
N HIS A 119 7.30 24.77 -35.51
CA HIS A 119 7.37 26.23 -35.77
C HIS A 119 8.73 26.70 -36.31
N LYS A 120 9.82 26.01 -35.93
CA LYS A 120 11.18 26.32 -36.42
C LYS A 120 11.40 25.81 -37.86
N SER A 121 10.67 24.77 -38.27
CA SER A 121 10.68 24.24 -39.65
C SER A 121 10.07 25.22 -40.65
N ASP A 122 8.89 25.79 -40.35
CA ASP A 122 8.23 26.76 -41.24
C ASP A 122 8.97 28.10 -41.32
N THR A 123 9.54 28.57 -40.20
CA THR A 123 10.32 29.83 -40.19
C THR A 123 11.62 29.71 -41.00
N LYS A 124 12.21 28.52 -41.12
CA LYS A 124 13.38 28.26 -41.97
C LYS A 124 12.97 28.22 -43.44
N LYS A 125 11.86 27.56 -43.77
CA LYS A 125 11.32 27.46 -45.13
C LYS A 125 10.92 28.82 -45.74
N VAL A 126 10.38 29.74 -44.92
CA VAL A 126 10.07 31.12 -45.36
C VAL A 126 11.32 31.98 -45.61
N LYS A 127 12.44 31.70 -44.92
CA LYS A 127 13.71 32.42 -45.13
C LYS A 127 14.43 31.99 -46.40
N ASP A 128 14.38 30.70 -46.73
CA ASP A 128 15.00 30.17 -47.95
C ASP A 128 14.27 30.65 -49.22
N VAL A 129 12.93 30.79 -49.18
CA VAL A 129 12.12 31.32 -50.31
C VAL A 129 12.38 32.81 -50.57
N LYS A 130 12.74 33.60 -49.55
CA LYS A 130 12.98 35.05 -49.72
C LYS A 130 14.34 35.40 -50.33
N LEU A 131 15.29 34.44 -50.40
CA LEU A 131 16.61 34.67 -50.98
C LEU A 131 16.64 34.44 -52.50
N GLU A 132 15.68 33.70 -53.07
CA GLU A 132 15.62 33.42 -54.51
C GLU A 132 14.87 34.50 -55.33
N THR A 133 14.20 35.47 -54.70
CA THR A 133 13.36 36.47 -55.42
C THR A 133 14.05 37.81 -55.70
N GLN A 134 15.38 37.95 -55.54
CA GLN A 134 16.09 39.23 -55.70
C GLN A 134 17.30 39.15 -56.65
N LEU A 135 17.17 38.44 -57.77
CA LEU A 135 18.17 38.51 -58.85
C LEU A 135 17.55 38.38 -60.26
N GLN A 136 16.59 39.24 -60.59
CA GLN A 136 16.33 39.58 -62.00
C GLN A 136 15.61 40.92 -62.07
N GLU A 137 16.40 41.99 -62.20
CA GLU A 137 16.17 43.17 -63.04
C GLU A 137 17.18 44.24 -62.63
N GLU A 138 18.30 44.30 -63.34
CA GLU A 138 19.11 45.51 -63.43
C GLU A 138 18.65 46.29 -64.69
N PRO A 139 18.41 47.60 -64.60
CA PRO A 139 17.97 48.42 -65.71
C PRO A 139 19.16 48.86 -66.57
N ILE A 140 19.03 48.77 -67.90
CA ILE A 140 19.92 49.48 -68.82
C ILE A 140 19.14 50.66 -69.43
N GLU A 141 19.65 51.84 -69.12
CA GLU A 141 19.21 53.16 -69.56
C GLU A 141 19.49 53.45 -71.05
N MET A 142 18.62 54.31 -71.61
CA MET A 142 18.87 55.43 -72.55
C MET A 142 19.49 55.18 -73.95
N ALA A 143 18.67 55.42 -74.98
CA ALA A 143 18.88 56.43 -76.06
C ALA A 143 17.64 56.51 -76.97
#